data_AF-K8Y5W8-F1
#
_entry.id   AF-K8Y5W8-F1
#
_cell.length_a   1.000
_cell.length_b   1.000
_cell.length_c   1.000
_cell.angle_alpha   90.00
_cell.angle_beta   90.00
_cell.angle_gamma   90.00
#
_symmetry.space_group_name_H-M   'P 1'
#
loop_
_entity.id
_entity.type
_entity.pdbx_description
1 polymer ?
#
loop_
_entity_poly.entity_id
_entity_poly.type
_entity_poly.pdbx_seq_one_letter_code
_entity_poly.pdbx_strand_id
1 'polypeptide(L)'
;MSQITGLFSDLKTSFNNLSQSIQSFLDTIDMITSFLKILFSIVPLDLFLVLIFSLILVFLFNTISPVTNRLNYTLSVLIVSILRGFFHKSISQTWNFGPVFLTAIYLLIPAYSVLLFRFVFSSFKKFYEKKRELDPKDFENGLMNIQKSFHNLMAKGYEELRSTDKKFYLDRNVLKEQISELERTIQGLKNFLDSKKE
;
A
#
# COMPACT_ATOMS: atom_id res chain seq x y z
N MET A 1 59.86 58.58 14.89
CA MET A 1 58.80 57.84 15.62
C MET A 1 57.57 57.48 14.77
N SER A 2 57.40 57.97 13.53
CA SER A 2 56.16 57.75 12.75
C SER A 2 56.00 56.35 12.12
N GLN A 3 57.08 55.72 11.64
CA GLN A 3 56.98 54.44 10.91
C GLN A 3 56.66 53.22 11.80
N ILE A 4 57.22 53.17 13.01
CA ILE A 4 56.97 52.07 13.95
C ILE A 4 55.54 52.13 14.46
N THR A 5 55.01 53.33 14.76
CA THR A 5 53.61 53.51 15.17
C THR A 5 52.63 53.15 14.04
N GLY A 6 52.98 53.44 12.78
CA GLY A 6 52.22 52.99 11.61
C GLY A 6 52.19 51.46 11.49
N LEU A 7 53.34 50.80 11.63
CA LEU A 7 53.43 49.33 11.65
C LEU A 7 52.57 48.72 12.75
N PHE A 8 52.60 49.24 13.98
CA PHE A 8 51.76 48.74 15.07
C PHE A 8 50.25 48.96 14.82
N SER A 9 49.88 50.06 14.16
CA SER A 9 48.50 50.35 13.76
C SER A 9 48.00 49.36 12.69
N ASP A 10 48.84 49.07 11.69
CA ASP A 10 48.51 48.14 10.61
C ASP A 10 48.44 46.69 11.12
N LEU A 11 49.32 46.33 12.06
CA LEU A 11 49.33 45.00 12.70
C LEU A 11 48.09 44.81 13.58
N LYS A 12 47.68 45.85 14.30
CA LYS A 12 46.42 45.85 15.08
C LYS A 12 45.19 45.74 14.18
N THR A 13 45.17 46.47 13.07
CA THR A 13 44.07 46.41 12.08
C THR A 13 43.98 45.02 11.45
N SER A 14 45.12 44.44 11.07
CA SER A 14 45.19 43.09 10.51
C SER A 14 44.75 42.03 11.50
N PHE A 15 45.15 42.16 12.77
CA PHE A 15 44.71 41.25 13.83
C PHE A 15 43.20 41.33 14.09
N ASN A 16 42.64 42.55 14.10
CA ASN A 16 41.20 42.74 14.26
C ASN A 16 40.42 42.14 13.08
N ASN A 17 40.88 42.35 11.85
CA ASN A 17 40.27 41.78 10.66
C ASN A 17 40.35 40.23 10.67
N LEU A 18 41.48 39.67 11.10
CA LEU A 18 41.63 38.22 11.27
C LEU A 18 40.66 37.69 12.33
N SER A 19 40.57 38.36 13.48
CA SER A 19 39.65 37.97 14.55
C SER A 19 38.20 38.00 14.08
N GLN A 20 37.80 39.03 13.32
CA GLN A 20 36.46 39.14 12.76
C GLN A 20 36.21 38.07 11.68
N SER A 21 37.21 37.74 10.87
CA SER A 21 37.11 36.66 9.88
C SER A 21 36.98 35.28 10.53
N ILE A 22 37.71 35.04 11.62
CA ILE A 22 37.60 33.80 12.41
C ILE A 22 36.21 33.72 13.02
N GLN A 23 35.70 34.82 13.60
CA GLN A 23 34.37 34.85 14.18
C GLN A 23 33.28 34.58 13.14
N SER A 24 33.35 35.24 11.97
CA SER A 24 32.42 34.99 10.87
C SER A 24 32.49 33.55 10.33
N PHE A 25 33.67 32.95 10.32
CA PHE A 25 33.84 31.54 9.98
C PHE A 25 33.16 30.64 11.00
N LEU A 26 33.37 30.87 12.30
CA LEU A 26 32.72 30.12 13.37
C LEU A 26 31.19 30.24 13.30
N ASP A 27 30.67 31.46 13.11
CA ASP A 27 29.23 31.69 12.95
C ASP A 27 28.65 30.93 11.73
N THR A 28 29.42 30.84 10.65
CA THR A 28 29.05 30.06 9.46
C THR A 28 29.02 28.56 9.75
N ILE A 29 30.02 28.04 10.48
CA ILE A 29 30.06 26.64 10.90
C ILE A 29 28.89 26.31 11.84
N ASP A 30 28.52 27.21 12.75
CA ASP A 30 27.37 27.04 13.64
C ASP A 30 26.05 27.03 12.87
N MET A 31 25.91 27.89 11.84
CA MET A 31 24.75 27.87 10.95
C MET A 31 24.67 26.54 10.18
N ILE A 32 25.78 26.06 9.61
CA ILE A 32 25.85 24.77 8.90
C ILE A 32 25.48 23.62 9.84
N THR A 33 26.04 23.62 11.05
CA THR A 33 25.78 22.59 12.06
C THR A 33 24.31 22.57 12.47
N SER A 34 23.70 23.74 12.64
CA SER A 34 22.27 23.87 12.96
C SER A 34 21.39 23.34 11.82
N PHE A 35 21.73 23.67 10.57
CA PHE A 35 21.05 23.13 9.40
C PHE A 35 21.19 21.61 9.31
N LEU A 36 22.41 21.06 9.48
CA LEU A 36 22.65 19.62 9.45
C LEU A 36 21.89 18.89 10.56
N LYS A 37 21.78 19.48 11.76
CA LYS A 37 20.95 18.94 12.84
C LYS A 37 19.48 18.84 12.44
N ILE A 38 18.92 19.86 11.79
CA ILE A 38 17.53 19.84 11.30
C ILE A 38 17.36 18.78 10.22
N LEU A 39 18.29 18.74 9.25
CA LEU A 39 18.25 17.77 8.15
C LEU A 39 18.31 16.32 8.67
N PHE A 40 19.25 16.02 9.56
CA PHE A 40 19.41 14.68 10.14
C PHE A 40 18.36 14.34 11.22
N SER A 41 17.63 15.32 11.72
CA SER A 41 16.42 15.07 12.53
C SER A 41 15.27 14.51 11.70
N ILE A 42 15.21 14.83 10.40
CA ILE A 42 14.17 14.35 9.48
C ILE A 42 14.62 13.05 8.81
N VAL A 43 15.87 13.01 8.35
CA VAL A 43 16.45 11.85 7.65
C VAL A 43 17.54 11.23 8.53
N PRO A 44 17.40 9.97 8.98
CA PRO A 44 18.44 9.32 9.76
C PRO A 44 19.76 9.35 8.99
N LEU A 45 20.85 9.73 9.66
CA LEU A 45 22.18 9.79 9.04
C LEU A 45 22.57 8.44 8.43
N ASP A 46 22.18 7.34 9.06
CA ASP A 46 22.33 5.97 8.54
C ASP A 46 21.69 5.79 7.16
N LEU A 47 20.50 6.34 6.96
CA LEU A 47 19.76 6.23 5.71
C LEU A 47 20.44 7.03 4.60
N PHE A 48 20.91 8.24 4.94
CA PHE A 48 21.65 9.10 4.03
C PHE A 48 22.95 8.45 3.56
N LEU A 49 23.70 7.81 4.47
CA LEU A 49 24.92 7.09 4.12
C LEU A 49 24.62 5.93 3.16
N VAL A 50 23.64 5.09 3.48
CA VAL A 50 23.25 3.97 2.60
C VAL A 50 22.83 4.50 1.22
N LEU A 51 22.10 5.61 1.16
CA LEU A 51 21.69 6.23 -0.10
C LEU A 51 22.88 6.68 -0.94
N ILE A 52 23.84 7.44 -0.37
CA ILE A 52 25.01 7.94 -1.12
C ILE A 52 25.83 6.79 -1.69
N PHE A 53 26.18 5.79 -0.86
CA PHE A 53 26.96 4.65 -1.34
C PHE A 53 26.20 3.84 -2.38
N SER A 54 24.87 3.73 -2.25
CA SER A 54 24.04 3.07 -3.24
C SER A 54 24.06 3.82 -4.57
N LEU A 55 24.00 5.15 -4.57
CA LEU A 55 24.05 5.96 -5.80
C LEU A 55 25.37 5.78 -6.57
N ILE A 56 26.49 5.65 -5.86
CA ILE A 56 27.79 5.35 -6.48
C ILE A 56 27.73 4.00 -7.19
N LEU A 57 27.22 2.95 -6.51
CA LEU A 57 27.08 1.62 -7.14
C LEU A 57 26.08 1.64 -8.30
N VAL A 58 24.99 2.38 -8.20
CA VAL A 58 24.01 2.52 -9.28
C VAL A 58 24.63 3.15 -10.51
N PHE A 59 25.45 4.19 -10.33
CA PHE A 59 26.18 4.81 -11.43
C PHE A 59 27.09 3.80 -12.13
N LEU A 60 27.83 2.99 -11.36
CA LEU A 60 28.69 1.93 -11.90
C LEU A 60 27.87 0.84 -12.62
N PHE A 61 26.80 0.33 -12.01
CA PHE A 61 25.96 -0.71 -12.62
C PHE A 61 25.22 -0.22 -13.86
N ASN A 62 24.75 1.03 -13.88
CA ASN A 62 24.10 1.62 -15.04
C ASN A 62 25.07 1.84 -16.20
N THR A 63 26.37 1.97 -15.94
CA THR A 63 27.40 1.99 -16.99
C THR A 63 27.52 0.63 -17.69
N ILE A 64 27.33 -0.47 -16.95
CA ILE A 64 27.42 -1.85 -17.48
C ILE A 64 26.09 -2.31 -18.08
N SER A 65 24.97 -2.04 -17.41
CA SER A 65 23.62 -2.48 -17.79
C SER A 65 22.60 -1.33 -17.61
N PRO A 66 22.45 -0.45 -18.60
CA PRO A 66 21.61 0.75 -18.48
C PRO A 66 20.10 0.44 -18.49
N VAL A 67 19.68 -0.68 -19.10
CA VAL A 67 18.26 -1.02 -19.29
C VAL A 67 17.59 -1.51 -17.99
N THR A 68 18.38 -1.86 -16.97
CA THR A 68 17.91 -2.45 -15.71
C THR A 68 18.00 -1.51 -14.52
N ASN A 69 17.83 -0.19 -14.72
CA ASN A 69 18.07 0.84 -13.70
C ASN A 69 17.40 0.58 -12.33
N ARG A 70 16.14 0.11 -12.30
CA ARG A 70 15.45 -0.23 -11.03
C ARG A 70 16.06 -1.46 -10.33
N LEU A 71 16.48 -2.48 -11.08
CA LEU A 71 17.14 -3.64 -10.50
C LEU A 71 18.54 -3.29 -10.01
N ASN A 72 19.26 -2.45 -10.75
CA ASN A 72 20.56 -1.95 -10.35
C ASN A 72 20.44 -1.16 -9.04
N TYR A 73 19.44 -0.29 -8.90
CA TYR A 73 19.13 0.40 -7.64
C TYR A 73 18.90 -0.57 -6.49
N THR A 74 18.04 -1.57 -6.68
CA THR A 74 17.77 -2.57 -5.64
C THR A 74 19.01 -3.36 -5.25
N LEU A 75 19.80 -3.77 -6.23
CA LEU A 75 21.05 -4.49 -5.99
C LEU A 75 22.05 -3.62 -5.22
N SER A 76 22.19 -2.35 -5.59
CA SER A 76 23.05 -1.39 -4.90
C SER A 76 22.63 -1.19 -3.44
N VAL A 77 21.34 -0.97 -3.18
CA VAL A 77 20.82 -0.83 -1.81
C VAL A 77 21.08 -2.10 -1.00
N LEU A 78 20.84 -3.29 -1.56
CA LEU A 78 21.08 -4.56 -0.88
C LEU A 78 22.57 -4.78 -0.57
N ILE A 79 23.46 -4.54 -1.53
CA ILE A 79 24.91 -4.68 -1.33
C ILE A 79 25.39 -3.76 -0.22
N VAL A 80 24.99 -2.48 -0.25
CA VAL A 80 25.39 -1.50 0.76
C VAL A 80 24.81 -1.85 2.13
N SER A 81 23.56 -2.31 2.20
CA SER A 81 22.94 -2.78 3.45
C SER A 81 23.66 -4.01 4.03
N ILE A 82 24.07 -4.98 3.20
CA ILE A 82 24.83 -6.16 3.63
C ILE A 82 26.21 -5.73 4.14
N LEU A 83 26.92 -4.88 3.40
CA LEU A 83 28.21 -4.33 3.81
C LEU A 83 28.09 -3.57 5.14
N ARG A 84 27.06 -2.74 5.31
CA ARG A 84 26.77 -2.06 6.58
C ARG A 84 26.57 -3.05 7.71
N GLY A 85 25.74 -4.08 7.51
CA GLY A 85 25.51 -5.13 8.52
C GLY A 85 26.80 -5.85 8.92
N PHE A 86 27.66 -6.14 7.94
CA PHE A 86 28.96 -6.75 8.16
C PHE A 86 29.91 -5.83 8.94
N PHE A 87 30.08 -4.59 8.51
CA PHE A 87 30.94 -3.62 9.22
C PHE A 87 30.44 -3.33 10.62
N HIS A 88 29.12 -3.23 10.81
CA HIS A 88 28.54 -3.06 12.13
C HIS A 88 28.91 -4.24 13.04
N LYS A 89 28.73 -5.48 12.57
CA LYS A 89 29.14 -6.67 13.33
C LYS A 89 30.64 -6.65 13.65
N SER A 90 31.50 -6.27 12.71
CA SER A 90 32.95 -6.22 12.93
C SER A 90 33.35 -5.22 14.00
N ILE A 91 32.64 -4.10 14.14
CA ILE A 91 32.96 -3.03 15.10
C ILE A 91 32.25 -3.24 16.43
N SER A 92 30.95 -3.53 16.42
CA SER A 92 30.11 -3.59 17.63
C SER A 92 29.97 -5.00 18.21
N GLN A 93 30.51 -6.01 17.53
CA GLN A 93 30.35 -7.44 17.86
C GLN A 93 28.89 -7.92 17.97
N THR A 94 27.92 -7.12 17.54
CA THR A 94 26.49 -7.44 17.58
C THR A 94 25.86 -7.36 16.20
N TRP A 95 24.78 -8.11 16.00
CA TRP A 95 24.03 -8.06 14.76
C TRP A 95 22.95 -7.00 14.82
N ASN A 96 22.95 -6.11 13.82
CA ASN A 96 22.01 -5.00 13.75
C ASN A 96 21.05 -5.13 12.55
N PHE A 97 20.41 -6.30 12.42
CA PHE A 97 19.59 -6.62 11.25
C PHE A 97 18.35 -5.76 11.11
N GLY A 98 17.66 -5.43 12.22
CA GLY A 98 16.40 -4.67 12.18
C GLY A 98 16.58 -3.29 11.54
N PRO A 99 17.42 -2.41 12.09
CA PRO A 99 17.75 -1.11 11.50
C PRO A 99 18.33 -1.20 10.08
N VAL A 100 19.15 -2.21 9.78
CA VAL A 100 19.66 -2.43 8.41
C VAL A 100 18.52 -2.72 7.44
N PHE A 101 17.61 -3.63 7.81
CA PHE A 101 16.47 -4.01 7.00
C PHE A 101 15.47 -2.85 6.82
N LEU A 102 15.17 -2.11 7.89
CA LEU A 102 14.30 -0.94 7.83
C LEU A 102 14.85 0.14 6.90
N THR A 103 16.16 0.42 6.96
CA THR A 103 16.78 1.40 6.04
C THR A 103 16.67 0.95 4.58
N ALA A 104 16.85 -0.35 4.29
CA ALA A 104 16.70 -0.88 2.94
C ALA A 104 15.26 -0.73 2.44
N ILE A 105 14.27 -1.12 3.26
CA ILE A 105 12.85 -0.96 2.93
C ILE A 105 12.51 0.51 2.66
N TYR A 106 12.93 1.42 3.53
CA TYR A 106 12.60 2.83 3.41
C TYR A 106 13.14 3.44 2.12
N LEU A 107 14.31 3.00 1.66
CA LEU A 107 14.89 3.42 0.38
C LEU A 107 14.19 2.80 -0.83
N LEU A 108 13.76 1.54 -0.73
CA LEU A 108 13.09 0.84 -1.83
C LEU A 108 11.62 1.26 -1.99
N ILE A 109 10.91 1.63 -0.92
CA ILE A 109 9.49 1.99 -0.97
C ILE A 109 9.20 3.06 -2.05
N PRO A 110 9.89 4.22 -2.09
CA PRO A 110 9.65 5.22 -3.13
C PRO A 110 9.84 4.68 -4.55
N ALA A 111 10.87 3.85 -4.77
CA ALA A 111 11.19 3.27 -6.07
C ALA A 111 10.12 2.27 -6.58
N TYR A 112 9.41 1.62 -5.66
CA TYR A 112 8.37 0.62 -5.96
C TYR A 112 6.94 1.08 -5.61
N SER A 113 6.76 2.33 -5.19
CA SER A 113 5.51 2.90 -4.67
C SER A 113 4.31 2.66 -5.59
N VAL A 114 4.46 2.93 -6.89
CA VAL A 114 3.40 2.73 -7.90
C VAL A 114 3.01 1.26 -8.04
N LEU A 115 3.99 0.35 -8.03
CA LEU A 115 3.75 -1.09 -8.13
C LEU A 115 3.07 -1.62 -6.87
N LEU A 116 3.52 -1.20 -5.70
CA LEU A 116 2.90 -1.52 -4.42
C LEU A 116 1.46 -1.02 -4.36
N PHE A 117 1.23 0.24 -4.74
CA PHE A 117 -0.11 0.81 -4.79
C PHE A 117 -1.04 0.02 -5.72
N ARG A 118 -0.58 -0.32 -6.94
CA ARG A 118 -1.36 -1.11 -7.89
C ARG A 118 -1.67 -2.50 -7.34
N PHE A 119 -0.71 -3.15 -6.70
CA PHE A 119 -0.88 -4.46 -6.08
C PHE A 119 -1.90 -4.42 -4.95
N VAL A 120 -1.75 -3.45 -4.04
CA VAL A 120 -2.67 -3.23 -2.92
C VAL A 120 -4.07 -2.95 -3.45
N PHE A 121 -4.22 -1.98 -4.36
CA PHE A 121 -5.51 -1.64 -4.95
C PHE A 121 -6.18 -2.83 -5.65
N SER A 122 -5.42 -3.59 -6.44
CA SER A 122 -5.96 -4.79 -7.09
C SER A 122 -6.38 -5.85 -6.07
N SER A 123 -5.65 -6.02 -4.98
CA SER A 123 -5.96 -6.99 -3.94
C SER A 123 -7.19 -6.57 -3.16
N PHE A 124 -7.31 -5.30 -2.79
CA PHE A 124 -8.49 -4.72 -2.16
C PHE A 124 -9.71 -4.84 -3.06
N LYS A 125 -9.57 -4.54 -4.36
CA LYS A 125 -10.66 -4.69 -5.34
C LYS A 125 -11.16 -6.14 -5.37
N LYS A 126 -10.26 -7.12 -5.53
CA LYS A 126 -10.62 -8.54 -5.55
C LYS A 126 -11.29 -8.98 -4.24
N PHE A 127 -10.78 -8.50 -3.10
CA PHE A 127 -11.36 -8.81 -1.80
C PHE A 127 -12.77 -8.20 -1.65
N TYR A 128 -12.97 -6.99 -2.14
CA TYR A 128 -14.26 -6.31 -2.13
C TYR A 128 -15.26 -7.02 -3.06
N GLU A 129 -14.84 -7.39 -4.27
CA GLU A 129 -15.65 -8.17 -5.22
C GLU A 129 -16.06 -9.52 -4.61
N LYS A 130 -15.11 -10.26 -4.00
CA LYS A 130 -15.40 -11.54 -3.34
C LYS A 130 -16.42 -11.44 -2.20
N LYS A 131 -16.47 -10.32 -1.49
CA LYS A 131 -17.49 -10.09 -0.44
C LYS A 131 -18.88 -9.84 -1.04
N ARG A 132 -18.95 -9.27 -2.25
CA ARG A 132 -20.18 -8.91 -2.94
C ARG A 132 -20.71 -10.00 -3.87
N GLU A 133 -19.87 -11.00 -4.22
CA GLU A 133 -20.31 -12.18 -4.97
C GLU A 133 -21.48 -12.86 -4.25
N LEU A 134 -22.53 -13.17 -5.02
CA LEU A 134 -23.66 -13.95 -4.53
C LEU A 134 -23.16 -15.37 -4.19
N ASP A 135 -23.58 -15.90 -3.04
CA ASP A 135 -23.27 -17.30 -2.75
C ASP A 135 -24.01 -18.16 -3.79
N PRO A 136 -23.30 -18.91 -4.64
CA PRO A 136 -23.93 -19.70 -5.69
C PRO A 136 -24.91 -20.72 -5.12
N LYS A 137 -24.67 -21.22 -3.91
CA LYS A 137 -25.53 -22.20 -3.24
C LYS A 137 -26.86 -21.59 -2.82
N ASP A 138 -26.84 -20.36 -2.30
CA ASP A 138 -28.06 -19.65 -1.90
C ASP A 138 -28.90 -19.26 -3.13
N PHE A 139 -28.24 -18.87 -4.22
CA PHE A 139 -28.91 -18.60 -5.49
C PHE A 139 -29.55 -19.87 -6.09
N GLU A 140 -28.82 -20.99 -6.09
CA GLU A 140 -29.31 -22.30 -6.54
C GLU A 140 -30.51 -22.77 -5.71
N ASN A 141 -30.45 -22.63 -4.38
CA ASN A 141 -31.57 -22.92 -3.49
C ASN A 141 -32.80 -22.07 -3.81
N GLY A 142 -32.60 -20.77 -4.09
CA GLY A 142 -33.68 -19.86 -4.50
C GLY A 142 -34.36 -20.31 -5.80
N LEU A 143 -33.59 -20.70 -6.82
CA LEU A 143 -34.12 -21.23 -8.08
C LEU A 143 -34.86 -22.57 -7.89
N MET A 144 -34.30 -23.47 -7.07
CA MET A 144 -34.91 -24.77 -6.79
C MET A 144 -36.27 -24.62 -6.08
N ASN A 145 -36.41 -23.63 -5.20
CA ASN A 145 -37.67 -23.31 -4.54
C ASN A 145 -38.73 -22.80 -5.53
N ILE A 146 -38.36 -21.92 -6.47
CA ILE A 146 -39.26 -21.46 -7.54
C ILE A 146 -39.72 -22.64 -8.40
N GLN A 147 -38.80 -23.50 -8.82
CA GLN A 147 -39.12 -24.70 -9.59
C GLN A 147 -40.10 -25.61 -8.85
N LYS A 148 -39.89 -25.82 -7.54
CA LYS A 148 -40.77 -26.66 -6.71
C LYS A 148 -42.17 -26.06 -6.57
N SER A 149 -42.29 -24.75 -6.28
CA SER A 149 -43.59 -24.07 -6.21
C SER A 149 -44.33 -24.09 -7.54
N PHE A 150 -43.62 -23.91 -8.66
CA PHE A 150 -44.21 -24.02 -10.00
C PHE A 150 -44.70 -25.44 -10.30
N HIS A 151 -43.92 -26.46 -9.93
CA HIS A 151 -44.32 -27.85 -10.12
C HIS A 151 -45.55 -28.21 -9.28
N ASN A 152 -45.64 -27.73 -8.03
CA ASN A 152 -46.80 -27.91 -7.17
C ASN A 152 -48.06 -27.22 -7.73
N LEU A 153 -47.94 -26.00 -8.23
CA LEU A 153 -49.00 -25.28 -8.92
C LEU A 153 -49.55 -26.12 -10.10
N MET A 154 -48.66 -26.63 -10.94
CA MET A 154 -49.04 -27.44 -12.10
C MET A 154 -49.69 -28.76 -11.68
N ALA A 155 -49.13 -29.46 -10.69
CA ALA A 155 -49.69 -30.71 -10.18
C ALA A 155 -51.12 -30.50 -9.63
N LYS A 156 -51.33 -29.46 -8.82
CA LYS A 156 -52.66 -29.11 -8.29
C LYS A 156 -53.62 -28.65 -9.39
N GLY A 157 -53.14 -27.89 -10.37
CA GLY A 157 -53.95 -27.50 -11.53
C GLY A 157 -54.42 -28.70 -12.36
N TYR A 158 -53.56 -29.70 -12.57
CA TYR A 158 -53.95 -30.93 -13.27
C TYR A 158 -54.85 -31.85 -12.42
N GLU A 159 -54.59 -31.96 -11.12
CA GLU A 159 -55.44 -32.71 -10.18
C GLU A 159 -56.89 -32.18 -10.20
N GLU A 160 -57.04 -30.86 -10.18
CA GLU A 160 -58.34 -30.17 -10.20
C GLU A 160 -59.07 -30.28 -11.56
N LEU A 161 -58.32 -30.46 -12.65
CA LEU A 161 -58.89 -30.69 -13.99
C LEU A 161 -59.31 -32.16 -14.22
N ARG A 162 -58.77 -33.09 -13.43
CA ARG A 162 -58.91 -34.55 -13.63
C ARG A 162 -59.87 -35.21 -12.63
N SER A 163 -60.42 -34.48 -11.67
CA SER A 163 -61.46 -34.94 -10.75
C SER A 163 -62.79 -35.16 -11.50
N THR A 164 -62.96 -36.38 -12.00
CA THR A 164 -63.88 -36.75 -13.10
C THR A 164 -65.33 -37.05 -12.68
N ASP A 165 -65.84 -36.63 -11.51
CA ASP A 165 -67.16 -37.19 -11.08
C ASP A 165 -68.23 -36.29 -10.47
N LYS A 166 -68.00 -35.01 -10.15
CA LYS A 166 -69.09 -34.11 -9.73
C LYS A 166 -68.78 -32.70 -10.18
N LYS A 167 -69.67 -32.12 -11.02
CA LYS A 167 -69.73 -30.70 -11.46
C LYS A 167 -68.40 -29.94 -11.31
N PHE A 168 -67.69 -29.68 -12.41
CA PHE A 168 -66.53 -28.78 -12.52
C PHE A 168 -66.59 -27.58 -11.56
N TYR A 169 -66.13 -27.77 -10.33
CA TYR A 169 -65.97 -26.74 -9.32
C TYR A 169 -64.49 -26.64 -9.11
N LEU A 170 -63.84 -25.89 -10.00
CA LEU A 170 -62.45 -25.52 -9.85
C LEU A 170 -62.31 -24.75 -8.53
N ASP A 171 -61.68 -25.34 -7.53
CA ASP A 171 -61.43 -24.67 -6.26
C ASP A 171 -60.40 -23.55 -6.48
N ARG A 172 -60.92 -22.38 -6.86
CA ARG A 172 -60.14 -21.17 -7.11
C ARG A 172 -59.31 -20.76 -5.89
N ASN A 173 -59.69 -21.18 -4.68
CA ASN A 173 -58.93 -20.84 -3.48
C ASN A 173 -57.63 -21.65 -3.41
N VAL A 174 -57.66 -22.94 -3.73
CA VAL A 174 -56.48 -23.82 -3.77
C VAL A 174 -55.48 -23.35 -4.83
N LEU A 175 -55.97 -22.99 -6.02
CA LEU A 175 -55.11 -22.45 -7.08
C LEU A 175 -54.53 -21.07 -6.71
N LYS A 176 -55.32 -20.19 -6.09
CA LYS A 176 -54.83 -18.89 -5.59
C LYS A 176 -53.76 -19.06 -4.52
N GLU A 177 -53.90 -20.05 -3.63
CA GLU A 177 -52.90 -20.35 -2.61
C GLU A 177 -51.57 -20.77 -3.23
N GLN A 178 -51.60 -21.68 -4.23
CA GLN A 178 -50.40 -22.12 -4.95
C GLN A 178 -49.75 -20.98 -5.76
N ILE A 179 -50.55 -20.10 -6.37
CA ILE A 179 -50.04 -18.89 -7.04
C ILE A 179 -49.37 -17.95 -6.03
N SER A 180 -49.99 -17.74 -4.86
CA SER A 180 -49.42 -16.90 -3.80
C SER A 180 -48.11 -17.48 -3.25
N GLU A 181 -48.01 -18.81 -3.15
CA GLU A 181 -46.77 -19.49 -2.76
C GLU A 181 -45.64 -19.29 -3.78
N LEU A 182 -45.96 -19.36 -5.08
CA LEU A 182 -45.02 -19.07 -6.16
C LEU A 182 -44.59 -17.59 -6.18
N GLU A 183 -45.53 -16.66 -5.99
CA GLU A 183 -45.22 -15.23 -5.85
C GLU A 183 -44.28 -14.98 -4.68
N ARG A 184 -44.49 -15.68 -3.55
CA ARG A 184 -43.64 -15.55 -2.36
C ARG A 184 -42.22 -16.08 -2.59
N THR A 185 -42.04 -17.17 -3.33
CA THR A 185 -40.70 -17.69 -3.66
C THR A 185 -39.96 -16.80 -4.66
N ILE A 186 -40.68 -16.25 -5.66
CA ILE A 186 -40.13 -15.25 -6.59
C ILE A 186 -39.72 -13.98 -5.85
N GLN A 187 -40.57 -13.47 -4.95
CA GLN A 187 -40.26 -12.30 -4.13
C GLN A 187 -39.07 -12.56 -3.18
N GLY A 188 -38.96 -13.78 -2.64
CA GLY A 188 -37.82 -14.19 -1.84
C GLY A 188 -36.49 -14.12 -2.60
N LEU A 189 -36.46 -14.64 -3.84
CA LEU A 189 -35.27 -14.55 -4.70
C LEU A 189 -34.96 -13.09 -5.10
N LYS A 190 -35.98 -12.28 -5.40
CA LYS A 190 -35.81 -10.86 -5.69
C LYS A 190 -35.18 -10.11 -4.52
N ASN A 191 -35.68 -10.34 -3.30
CA ASN A 191 -35.13 -9.73 -2.09
C ASN A 191 -33.67 -10.17 -1.83
N PHE A 192 -33.30 -11.41 -2.14
CA PHE A 192 -31.92 -11.90 -2.06
C PHE A 192 -30.98 -11.18 -3.05
N LEU A 193 -31.47 -10.86 -4.26
CA LEU A 193 -30.69 -10.11 -5.24
C LEU A 193 -30.55 -8.62 -4.86
N ASP A 194 -31.59 -8.04 -4.26
CA ASP A 194 -31.57 -6.63 -3.85
C ASP A 194 -30.82 -6.39 -2.52
N SER A 195 -30.78 -7.37 -1.60
CA SER A 195 -30.10 -7.23 -0.30
C SER A 195 -28.57 -7.12 -0.36
N LYS A 196 -27.96 -7.45 -1.51
CA LYS A 196 -26.51 -7.34 -1.75
C LYS A 196 -26.09 -6.06 -2.50
N LYS A 197 -27.01 -5.12 -2.77
CA LYS A 197 -26.68 -3.85 -3.46
C LYS A 197 -25.98 -2.82 -2.56
N GLU A 198 -26.06 -2.93 -1.24
CA GLU A 198 -25.35 -2.07 -0.27
C GLU A 198 -23.98 -2.62 0.12
#